data_AF-A0A4P0YDS3-F1
#
_entry.id   AF-A0A4P0YDS3-F1
#
_cell.length_a   1.000
_cell.length_b   1.000
_cell.length_c   1.000
_cell.angle_alpha   90.00
_cell.angle_beta   90.00
_cell.angle_gamma   90.00
#
_symmetry.space_group_name_H-M   'P 1'
#
loop_
_entity.id
_entity.type
_entity.pdbx_description
1 polymer ?
#
loop_
_entity_poly.entity_id
_entity_poly.type
_entity_poly.pdbx_seq_one_letter_code
_entity_poly.pdbx_strand_id
1 'polypeptide(L)' 'MRYAHPGQPGAVVSFKSAYGNFIDGRFVEPLSGEFFMNTSPVDGSNIAQFPRSDARDIDFALDAAHRAAPGVG' A
#
# COMPACT_ATOMS: atom_id res chain seq x y z
N MET A 1 -26.24 5.56 -9.42
CA MET A 1 -25.98 5.10 -8.03
C MET A 1 -24.89 5.99 -7.44
N ARG A 2 -25.08 6.56 -6.25
CA ARG A 2 -24.02 7.25 -5.49
C ARG A 2 -23.65 6.35 -4.31
N TYR A 3 -22.36 6.03 -4.16
CA TYR A 3 -21.87 5.31 -2.99
C TYR A 3 -21.60 6.30 -1.86
N ALA A 4 -21.88 5.90 -0.62
CA ALA A 4 -21.43 6.63 0.55
C ALA A 4 -19.89 6.62 0.60
N HIS A 5 -19.30 7.73 1.07
CA HIS A 5 -17.85 7.83 1.19
C HIS A 5 -17.30 6.76 2.14
N PRO A 6 -16.11 6.20 1.87
CA PRO A 6 -15.48 5.20 2.75
C PRO A 6 -15.45 5.66 4.21
N GLY A 7 -15.79 4.76 5.14
CA GLY A 7 -15.83 5.05 6.58
C GLY A 7 -17.08 5.78 7.09
N GLN A 8 -18.02 6.15 6.22
CA GLN A 8 -19.31 6.74 6.61
C GLN A 8 -20.43 5.68 6.74
N PRO A 9 -21.53 5.97 7.46
CA PRO A 9 -22.70 5.09 7.49
C PRO A 9 -23.21 4.76 6.07
N GLY A 10 -23.40 3.47 5.80
CA GLY A 10 -23.83 2.97 4.48
C GLY A 10 -22.69 2.82 3.46
N ALA A 11 -21.44 3.07 3.84
CA ALA A 11 -20.28 2.77 2.99
C ALA A 11 -20.06 1.26 2.88
N VAL A 12 -19.73 0.81 1.67
CA VAL A 12 -19.43 -0.61 1.40
C VAL A 12 -17.97 -0.98 1.69
N VAL A 13 -17.13 0.02 1.98
CA VAL A 13 -15.70 -0.13 2.27
C VAL A 13 -15.27 0.81 3.39
N SER A 14 -14.22 0.40 4.10
CA SER A 14 -13.51 1.23 5.07
C SER A 14 -12.00 1.05 4.86
N PHE A 15 -11.24 2.13 4.97
CA PHE A 15 -9.78 2.12 4.77
C PHE A 15 -9.04 2.04 6.10
N LYS A 16 -7.87 1.40 6.09
CA LYS A 16 -6.91 1.47 7.20
C LYS A 16 -6.22 2.83 7.18
N SER A 17 -5.71 3.26 8.32
CA SER A 17 -4.93 4.51 8.43
C SER A 17 -3.60 4.46 7.68
N ALA A 18 -3.01 3.26 7.54
CA ALA A 18 -1.78 3.02 6.80
C ALA A 18 -1.76 1.61 6.18
N TYR A 19 -1.01 1.48 5.09
CA TYR A 19 -0.74 0.21 4.41
C TYR A 19 0.76 0.04 4.21
N GLY A 20 1.23 -1.21 4.24
CA GLY A 20 2.62 -1.56 3.91
C GLY A 20 2.82 -1.87 2.42
N ASN A 21 4.07 -2.07 2.03
CA ASN A 21 4.44 -2.70 0.77
C ASN A 21 3.94 -4.14 0.79
N PHE A 22 3.46 -4.68 -0.34
CA PHE A 22 3.07 -6.09 -0.42
C PHE A 22 4.19 -6.90 -1.06
N ILE A 23 5.02 -7.55 -0.25
CA ILE A 23 6.22 -8.28 -0.66
C ILE A 23 6.20 -9.66 -0.03
N ASP A 24 6.53 -10.69 -0.84
CA ASP A 24 6.60 -12.09 -0.38
C ASP A 24 5.30 -12.58 0.28
N GLY A 25 4.15 -12.21 -0.30
CA GLY A 25 2.82 -12.63 0.15
C GLY A 25 2.29 -11.93 1.41
N ARG A 26 2.94 -10.88 1.89
CA ARG A 26 2.53 -10.14 3.10
C ARG A 26 2.73 -8.64 2.99
N PHE A 27 1.99 -7.89 3.82
CA PHE A 27 2.22 -6.46 3.99
C PHE A 27 3.42 -6.23 4.94
N VAL A 28 4.40 -5.44 4.49
CA VAL A 28 5.61 -5.06 5.23
C VAL A 28 5.75 -3.54 5.24
N GLU A 29 6.24 -2.97 6.33
CA GLU A 29 6.56 -1.54 6.39
C GLU A 29 7.75 -1.20 5.48
N PRO A 30 7.85 0.05 4.97
CA PRO A 30 9.03 0.49 4.23
C PRO A 30 10.28 0.38 5.11
N LEU A 31 11.40 -0.06 4.54
CA LEU A 31 12.67 -0.20 5.24
C LEU A 31 13.26 1.14 5.70
N SER A 32 12.80 2.25 5.13
CA SER A 32 13.10 3.61 5.60
C SER A 32 12.23 4.07 6.78
N GLY A 33 11.07 3.43 7.00
CA GLY A 33 10.03 3.94 7.90
C GLY A 33 9.25 5.13 7.34
N GLU A 34 9.55 5.58 6.12
CA GLU A 34 8.94 6.78 5.53
C GLU A 34 7.60 6.47 4.85
N PHE A 35 6.60 7.28 5.13
CA PHE A 35 5.26 7.19 4.53
C PHE A 35 4.85 8.52 3.89
N PHE A 36 3.84 8.48 3.03
CA PHE A 36 3.17 9.68 2.56
C PHE A 36 1.65 9.54 2.64
N MET A 37 0.97 10.65 2.91
CA MET A 37 -0.49 10.72 2.94
C MET A 37 -1.04 10.77 1.52
N ASN A 38 -1.99 9.89 1.19
CA ASN A 38 -2.81 10.01 0.00
C ASN A 38 -4.11 10.74 0.35
N THR A 39 -4.49 11.74 -0.44
CA THR A 39 -5.71 12.52 -0.26
C THR A 39 -6.69 12.28 -1.40
N SER A 40 -7.98 12.42 -1.10
CA SER A 40 -9.06 12.31 -2.07
C SER A 40 -9.05 13.52 -3.01
N PRO A 41 -9.03 13.32 -4.34
CA PRO A 41 -9.16 14.43 -5.29
C PRO A 41 -10.59 15.01 -5.34
N VAL A 42 -11.57 14.35 -4.70
CA VAL A 42 -12.98 14.77 -4.68
C VAL A 42 -13.22 15.88 -3.67
N ASP A 43 -12.59 15.77 -2.50
CA ASP A 43 -12.88 16.63 -1.33
C ASP A 43 -11.65 16.98 -0.49
N GLY A 44 -10.45 16.53 -0.89
CA GLY A 44 -9.20 16.78 -0.18
C GLY A 44 -9.04 15.99 1.12
N SER A 45 -9.97 15.10 1.47
CA SER A 45 -9.91 14.32 2.71
C SER A 45 -8.75 13.31 2.70
N ASN A 46 -8.19 13.01 3.88
CA ASN A 46 -7.15 12.01 4.04
C ASN A 46 -7.73 10.60 3.79
N ILE A 47 -7.10 9.83 2.91
CA ILE A 47 -7.49 8.44 2.63
C ILE A 47 -6.73 7.49 3.56
N ALA A 48 -5.41 7.43 3.39
CA ALA A 48 -4.50 6.56 4.13
C ALA A 48 -3.05 6.95 3.84
N GLN A 49 -2.14 6.48 4.69
CA GLN A 49 -0.70 6.55 4.45
C GLN A 49 -0.20 5.34 3.68
N PHE A 50 0.73 5.58 2.75
CA PHE A 50 1.37 4.55 1.94
C PHE A 50 2.89 4.68 2.02
N PRO A 51 3.64 3.58 1.85
CA PRO A 51 5.09 3.58 1.97
C PRO A 51 5.73 4.52 0.94
N ARG A 52 6.65 5.37 1.37
CA ARG A 52 7.57 6.10 0.49
C ARG A 52 8.83 5.25 0.30
N SER A 53 8.64 4.13 -0.41
CA SER A 53 9.66 3.11 -0.63
C SER A 53 10.90 3.67 -1.32
N ASP A 54 12.05 3.14 -0.94
CA ASP A 54 13.34 3.47 -1.57
C ASP A 54 13.97 2.25 -2.27
N ALA A 55 15.21 2.40 -2.74
CA ALA A 55 15.93 1.34 -3.44
C ALA A 55 16.00 0.04 -2.64
N ARG A 56 16.06 0.09 -1.31
CA ARG A 56 16.16 -1.11 -0.46
C ARG A 56 14.86 -1.92 -0.47
N ASP A 57 13.72 -1.23 -0.45
CA ASP A 57 12.41 -1.89 -0.57
C ASP A 57 12.25 -2.53 -1.95
N ILE A 58 12.80 -1.88 -2.99
CA ILE A 58 12.81 -2.40 -4.37
C ILE A 58 13.66 -3.67 -4.44
N ASP A 59 14.89 -3.64 -3.93
CA ASP A 59 15.79 -4.80 -3.90
C ASP A 59 15.17 -5.96 -3.12
N PHE A 60 14.54 -5.69 -1.97
CA PHE A 60 13.84 -6.70 -1.19
C PHE A 60 12.66 -7.33 -1.95
N ALA A 61 11.90 -6.53 -2.70
CA ALA A 61 10.84 -7.03 -3.57
C ALA A 61 11.38 -7.89 -4.72
N LEU A 62 12.49 -7.49 -5.33
CA LEU A 62 13.16 -8.23 -6.40
C LEU A 62 13.71 -9.57 -5.89
N ASP A 63 14.35 -9.60 -4.73
CA ASP A 63 14.83 -10.84 -4.11
C ASP A 63 13.70 -11.83 -3.84
N ALA A 64 12.55 -11.34 -3.35
CA ALA A 64 11.36 -12.18 -3.17
C ALA A 64 10.81 -12.68 -4.52
N ALA A 65 10.75 -11.82 -5.54
CA ALA A 65 10.28 -12.19 -6.87
C ALA A 65 11.18 -13.23 -7.54
N HIS A 66 12.51 -13.07 -7.48
CA HIS A 66 13.47 -14.03 -8.01
C HIS A 66 13.38 -15.40 -7.31
N ARG A 67 13.15 -15.41 -6.00
CA ARG A 67 12.96 -16.65 -5.24
C ARG A 67 11.67 -17.40 -5.63
N ALA A 68 10.62 -16.65 -5.95
CA ALA A 68 9.33 -17.22 -6.35
C ALA A 68 9.28 -17.65 -7.82
N ALA A 69 10.13 -17.08 -8.68
CA ALA A 69 10.20 -17.44 -10.08
C ALA A 69 10.73 -18.87 -10.25
N PRO A 70 10.06 -19.75 -11.01
CA PRO A 70 10.66 -21.01 -11.44
C PRO A 70 11.90 -20.68 -12.27
N GLY A 71 13.01 -21.37 -11.98
CA GLY A 71 14.35 -21.00 -12.43
C GLY A 71 14.38 -20.52 -13.87
N VAL A 72 14.80 -19.27 -14.06
CA VAL A 72 15.30 -18.77 -15.35
C VAL A 72 16.67 -19.41 -15.57
N GLY A 73 16.64 -20.66 -16.04
CA GLY A 73 17.79 -21.44 -16.49
C GLY A 73 17.50 -22.03 -17.86
#